data_AF-A0A1G5CQV2-F1
#
_entry.id   AF-A0A1G5CQV2-F1
#
_cell.length_a   1.000
_cell.length_b   1.000
_cell.length_c   1.000
_cell.angle_alpha   90.00
_cell.angle_beta   90.00
_cell.angle_gamma   90.00
#
_symmetry.space_group_name_H-M   'P 1'
#
loop_
_entity.id
_entity.type
_entity.pdbx_description
1 polymer ?
#
loop_
_entity_poly.entity_id
_entity_poly.type
_entity_poly.pdbx_seq_one_letter_code
_entity_poly.pdbx_strand_id
1 'polypeptide(L)'
;MDIAALVISGLAAVIAGIGTILANRRANEALRESRRATATALWSALQEAVQRLVGFDPSAEPVGERLANLRIAAIALADEYTEWEGLDAWLESERVLGATLGRQVMDAAQPGDTVERRLKVLDPLMSWAHAFSQNLRLFRNSGYDRQTLSKLQMHAADLTRSISERHGWESPRTSNPRLSTLD
;
A
#
# COMPACT_ATOMS: atom_id res chain seq x y z
N MET A 1 -61.74 -17.23 23.96
CA MET A 1 -60.32 -17.03 24.34
C MET A 1 -59.39 -17.08 23.14
N ASP A 2 -59.74 -17.78 22.06
CA ASP A 2 -58.84 -17.96 20.89
C ASP A 2 -58.52 -16.69 20.09
N ILE A 3 -59.47 -15.76 19.95
CA ILE A 3 -59.25 -14.51 19.20
C ILE A 3 -58.19 -13.64 19.89
N ALA A 4 -58.21 -13.56 21.22
CA ALA A 4 -57.23 -12.79 21.98
C ALA A 4 -55.81 -13.37 21.86
N ALA A 5 -55.68 -14.70 21.90
CA ALA A 5 -54.40 -15.38 21.73
C ALA A 5 -53.83 -15.18 20.31
N LEU A 6 -54.68 -15.21 19.28
CA LEU A 6 -54.28 -14.97 17.89
C LEU A 6 -53.77 -13.53 17.69
N VAL A 7 -54.45 -12.54 18.26
CA VAL A 7 -54.04 -11.12 18.19
C VAL A 7 -52.71 -10.90 18.90
N ILE A 8 -52.53 -11.46 20.10
CA ILE A 8 -51.27 -11.35 20.87
C ILE A 8 -50.12 -12.02 20.11
N SER A 9 -50.34 -13.21 19.54
CA SER A 9 -49.34 -13.91 18.75
C SER A 9 -48.98 -13.16 17.47
N GLY A 10 -49.95 -12.55 16.78
CA GLY A 10 -49.71 -11.72 15.61
C GLY A 10 -48.88 -10.47 15.94
N LEU A 11 -49.19 -9.79 17.05
CA LEU A 11 -48.43 -8.64 17.52
C LEU A 11 -46.99 -9.02 17.89
N ALA A 12 -46.81 -10.16 18.58
CA ALA A 12 -45.50 -10.67 18.94
C ALA A 12 -44.65 -11.01 17.70
N ALA A 13 -45.26 -11.63 16.68
CA ALA A 13 -44.58 -11.92 15.41
C ALA A 13 -44.15 -10.64 14.67
N VAL A 14 -45.01 -9.61 14.65
CA VAL A 14 -44.66 -8.31 14.04
C VAL A 14 -43.51 -7.62 14.79
N ILE A 15 -43.56 -7.59 16.12
CA ILE A 15 -42.50 -7.00 16.96
C ILE A 15 -41.18 -7.76 16.76
N ALA A 16 -41.21 -9.10 16.75
CA ALA A 16 -40.03 -9.93 16.50
C ALA A 16 -39.45 -9.72 15.09
N GLY A 17 -40.31 -9.61 14.07
CA GLY A 17 -39.92 -9.32 12.70
C GLY A 17 -39.23 -7.96 12.57
N ILE A 18 -39.83 -6.90 13.13
CA ILE A 18 -39.25 -5.55 13.15
C ILE A 18 -37.92 -5.54 13.91
N GLY A 19 -37.86 -6.21 15.07
CA GLY A 19 -36.64 -6.33 15.87
C GLY A 19 -35.50 -6.99 15.11
N THR A 20 -35.79 -8.06 14.38
CA THR A 20 -34.79 -8.79 13.57
C THR A 20 -34.28 -7.93 12.41
N ILE A 21 -35.18 -7.22 11.71
CA ILE A 21 -34.79 -6.32 10.61
C ILE A 21 -33.89 -5.18 11.12
N LEU A 22 -34.24 -4.57 12.26
CA LEU A 22 -33.47 -3.48 12.84
C LEU A 22 -32.10 -3.96 13.35
N ALA A 23 -32.06 -5.14 13.97
CA ALA A 23 -30.81 -5.76 14.42
C ALA A 23 -29.89 -6.09 13.23
N ASN A 24 -30.42 -6.70 12.16
CA ASN A 24 -29.66 -6.98 10.94
C ASN A 24 -29.16 -5.69 10.27
N ARG A 25 -29.96 -4.62 10.26
CA ARG A 25 -29.53 -3.34 9.72
C ARG A 25 -28.36 -2.76 10.51
N ARG A 26 -28.45 -2.71 11.85
CA ARG A 26 -27.36 -2.22 12.71
C ARG A 26 -26.11 -3.07 12.61
N ALA A 27 -26.25 -4.39 12.55
CA ALA A 27 -25.12 -5.30 12.37
C ALA A 27 -24.42 -5.05 11.03
N ASN A 28 -25.18 -4.86 9.96
CA ASN A 28 -24.62 -4.54 8.64
C ASN A 28 -23.97 -3.15 8.60
N GLU A 29 -24.54 -2.15 9.26
CA GLU A 29 -23.93 -0.81 9.40
C GLU A 29 -22.60 -0.90 10.17
N ALA A 30 -22.57 -1.61 11.31
CA ALA A 30 -21.36 -1.83 12.09
C ALA A 30 -20.28 -2.59 11.30
N LEU A 31 -20.66 -3.62 10.53
CA LEU A 31 -19.72 -4.35 9.66
C LEU A 31 -19.15 -3.45 8.56
N ARG A 32 -19.97 -2.59 7.95
CA ARG A 32 -19.51 -1.62 6.94
C ARG A 32 -18.56 -0.59 7.54
N GLU A 33 -18.87 -0.05 8.71
CA GLU A 33 -18.00 0.88 9.43
C GLU A 33 -16.67 0.21 9.82
N SER A 34 -16.73 -1.04 10.32
CA SER A 34 -15.54 -1.82 10.63
C SER A 34 -14.66 -2.04 9.41
N ARG A 35 -15.21 -2.48 8.28
CA ARG A 35 -14.45 -2.68 7.03
C ARG A 35 -13.83 -1.37 6.55
N ARG A 36 -14.60 -0.28 6.60
CA ARG A 36 -14.11 1.06 6.23
C ARG A 36 -12.97 1.52 7.14
N ALA A 37 -13.05 1.21 8.43
CA ALA A 37 -11.99 1.52 9.39
C ALA A 37 -10.71 0.71 9.09
N THR A 38 -10.84 -0.59 8.82
CA THR A 38 -9.70 -1.45 8.41
C THR A 38 -9.03 -0.92 7.14
N ALA A 39 -9.80 -0.67 6.08
CA ALA A 39 -9.28 -0.11 4.83
C ALA A 39 -8.57 1.24 5.08
N THR A 40 -9.19 2.13 5.86
CA THR A 40 -8.62 3.43 6.22
C THR A 40 -7.29 3.27 6.97
N ALA A 41 -7.20 2.33 7.89
CA ALA A 41 -5.98 2.04 8.64
C ALA A 41 -4.86 1.54 7.72
N LEU A 42 -5.13 0.59 6.82
CA LEU A 42 -4.14 0.05 5.88
C LEU A 42 -3.58 1.12 4.96
N TRP A 43 -4.44 1.92 4.33
CA TRP A 43 -4.01 3.05 3.50
C TRP A 43 -3.19 4.08 4.28
N SER A 44 -3.55 4.33 5.54
CA SER A 44 -2.85 5.30 6.37
C SER A 44 -1.49 4.76 6.81
N ALA A 45 -1.39 3.48 7.16
CA ALA A 45 -0.12 2.82 7.49
C ALA A 45 0.86 2.84 6.32
N LEU A 46 0.39 2.53 5.10
CA LEU A 46 1.24 2.61 3.91
C LEU A 46 1.68 4.05 3.61
N GLN A 47 0.76 5.02 3.70
CA GLN A 47 1.13 6.44 3.55
C GLN A 47 2.16 6.86 4.58
N GLU A 48 2.00 6.48 5.85
CA GLU A 48 2.93 6.81 6.91
C GLU A 48 4.32 6.19 6.66
N ALA A 49 4.37 4.96 6.17
CA ALA A 49 5.62 4.31 5.78
C ALA A 49 6.33 5.05 4.63
N VAL A 50 5.60 5.50 3.61
CA VAL A 50 6.16 6.29 2.50
C VAL A 50 6.57 7.69 2.96
N GLN A 51 5.79 8.35 3.81
CA GLN A 51 6.12 9.68 4.34
C GLN A 51 7.39 9.66 5.19
N ARG A 52 7.69 8.55 5.87
CA ARG A 52 8.98 8.37 6.54
C ARG A 52 10.16 8.32 5.57
N LEU A 53 9.95 8.13 4.27
CA LEU A 53 11.02 8.19 3.26
C LEU A 53 11.17 9.61 2.69
N VAL A 54 10.19 10.48 2.92
CA VAL A 54 10.26 11.90 2.54
C VAL A 54 11.21 12.62 3.51
N GLY A 55 12.36 13.07 2.98
CA GLY A 55 13.41 13.74 3.76
C GLY A 55 14.35 12.80 4.52
N PHE A 56 14.25 11.49 4.31
CA PHE A 56 15.18 10.51 4.84
C PHE A 56 16.48 10.50 4.03
N ASP A 57 17.62 10.49 4.73
CA ASP A 57 18.94 10.36 4.13
C ASP A 57 19.54 8.96 4.41
N PRO A 58 19.49 8.02 3.45
CA PRO A 58 20.04 6.67 3.64
C PRO A 58 21.56 6.63 3.81
N SER A 59 22.28 7.73 3.54
CA SER A 59 23.73 7.80 3.80
C SER A 59 24.05 8.11 5.26
N ALA A 60 23.09 8.68 6.00
CA ALA A 60 23.27 9.10 7.38
C ALA A 60 22.40 8.30 8.37
N GLU A 61 21.33 7.68 7.90
CA GLU A 61 20.34 7.00 8.74
C GLU A 61 20.12 5.53 8.31
N PRO A 62 19.75 4.62 9.25
CA PRO A 62 19.49 3.23 8.92
C PRO A 62 18.30 3.04 7.96
N VAL A 63 18.56 2.49 6.77
CA VAL A 63 17.54 2.25 5.72
C VAL A 63 16.70 0.99 5.94
N GLY A 64 17.24 0.00 6.66
CA GLY A 64 16.63 -1.33 6.77
C GLY A 64 15.24 -1.31 7.39
N GLU A 65 15.06 -0.61 8.51
CA GLU A 65 13.76 -0.53 9.21
C GLU A 65 12.70 0.17 8.35
N ARG A 66 13.06 1.26 7.67
CA ARG A 66 12.13 2.02 6.84
C ARG A 66 11.64 1.21 5.64
N LEU A 67 12.55 0.49 4.96
CA LEU A 67 12.18 -0.40 3.85
C LEU A 67 11.36 -1.61 4.32
N ALA A 68 11.65 -2.15 5.52
CA ALA A 68 10.86 -3.22 6.10
C ALA A 68 9.43 -2.76 6.43
N ASN A 69 9.28 -1.59 7.05
CA ASN A 69 7.98 -1.00 7.36
C ASN A 69 7.16 -0.72 6.09
N LEU A 70 7.82 -0.21 5.03
CA LEU A 70 7.18 -0.03 3.73
C LEU A 70 6.68 -1.37 3.17
N ARG A 71 7.52 -2.41 3.20
CA ARG A 71 7.16 -3.74 2.69
C ARG A 71 5.97 -4.32 3.45
N ILE A 72 5.99 -4.27 4.78
CA ILE A 72 4.93 -4.81 5.62
C ILE A 72 3.60 -4.11 5.33
N ALA A 73 3.61 -2.78 5.27
CA ALA A 73 2.40 -2.01 4.97
C ALA A 73 1.87 -2.25 3.55
N ALA A 74 2.76 -2.43 2.57
CA ALA A 74 2.40 -2.74 1.19
C ALA A 74 1.74 -4.13 1.08
N ILE A 75 2.32 -5.16 1.70
CA ILE A 75 1.74 -6.51 1.74
C ILE A 75 0.38 -6.49 2.41
N ALA A 76 0.26 -5.87 3.59
CA ALA A 76 -1.01 -5.80 4.31
C ALA A 76 -2.12 -5.10 3.50
N LEU A 77 -1.77 -4.10 2.68
CA LEU A 77 -2.73 -3.47 1.79
C LEU A 77 -3.12 -4.40 0.62
N ALA A 78 -2.14 -5.04 -0.02
CA ALA A 78 -2.39 -5.97 -1.12
C ALA A 78 -3.26 -7.16 -0.69
N ASP A 79 -3.02 -7.71 0.51
CA ASP A 79 -3.77 -8.82 1.09
C ASP A 79 -5.24 -8.47 1.38
N GLU A 80 -5.56 -7.21 1.65
CA GLU A 80 -6.95 -6.75 1.81
C GLU A 80 -7.63 -6.53 0.45
N TYR A 81 -6.89 -5.98 -0.52
CA TYR A 81 -7.42 -5.60 -1.84
C TYR A 81 -7.13 -6.65 -2.91
N THR A 82 -7.46 -7.90 -2.61
CA THR A 82 -7.23 -9.06 -3.50
C THR A 82 -7.93 -8.94 -4.87
N GLU A 83 -8.99 -8.14 -4.97
CA GLU A 83 -9.70 -7.88 -6.22
C GLU A 83 -9.01 -6.83 -7.12
N TRP A 84 -7.98 -6.14 -6.62
CA TRP A 84 -7.18 -5.18 -7.39
C TRP A 84 -6.01 -5.88 -8.06
N GLU A 85 -6.29 -6.51 -9.20
CA GLU A 85 -5.29 -7.28 -9.95
C GLU A 85 -4.01 -6.46 -10.25
N GLY A 86 -2.87 -6.99 -9.81
CA GLY A 86 -1.54 -6.39 -9.99
C GLY A 86 -1.13 -5.37 -8.94
N LEU A 87 -1.98 -5.04 -7.95
CA LEU A 87 -1.64 -4.12 -6.87
C LEU A 87 -0.38 -4.55 -6.10
N ASP A 88 -0.30 -5.83 -5.75
CA ASP A 88 0.87 -6.45 -5.14
C ASP A 88 2.14 -6.26 -5.99
N ALA A 89 2.04 -6.52 -7.29
CA ALA A 89 3.14 -6.44 -8.24
C ALA A 89 3.61 -4.99 -8.45
N TRP A 90 2.69 -4.03 -8.51
CA TRP A 90 3.04 -2.61 -8.54
C TRP A 90 3.71 -2.17 -7.24
N LEU A 91 3.13 -2.48 -6.08
CA LEU A 91 3.71 -2.11 -4.80
C LEU A 91 5.12 -2.71 -4.60
N GLU A 92 5.33 -3.96 -5.02
CA GLU A 92 6.66 -4.56 -4.98
C GLU A 92 7.62 -3.88 -5.96
N SER A 93 7.17 -3.51 -7.16
CA SER A 93 8.00 -2.76 -8.11
C SER A 93 8.44 -1.40 -7.58
N GLU A 94 7.55 -0.67 -6.88
CA GLU A 94 7.86 0.60 -6.22
C GLU A 94 8.83 0.39 -5.06
N ARG A 95 8.65 -0.67 -4.26
CA ARG A 95 9.57 -1.01 -3.17
C ARG A 95 10.98 -1.28 -3.70
N VAL A 96 11.10 -2.04 -4.80
CA VAL A 96 12.38 -2.32 -5.45
C VAL A 96 13.01 -1.05 -6.03
N LEU A 97 12.21 -0.18 -6.65
CA LEU A 97 12.69 1.11 -7.13
C LEU A 97 13.23 1.97 -5.99
N GLY A 98 12.48 2.09 -4.88
CA GLY A 98 12.90 2.83 -3.70
C GLY A 98 14.20 2.30 -3.09
N ALA A 99 14.38 0.97 -3.01
CA ALA A 99 15.62 0.37 -2.55
C ALA A 99 16.80 0.65 -3.50
N THR A 100 16.56 0.60 -4.81
CA THR A 100 17.55 0.91 -5.85
C THR A 100 18.01 2.37 -5.78
N LEU A 101 17.07 3.30 -5.62
CA LEU A 101 17.36 4.72 -5.40
C LEU A 101 18.09 4.96 -4.08
N GLY A 102 17.68 4.28 -3.00
CA GLY A 102 18.38 4.34 -1.72
C GLY A 102 19.84 3.91 -1.83
N ARG A 103 20.12 2.80 -2.52
CA ARG A 103 21.48 2.37 -2.84
C ARG A 103 22.24 3.42 -3.65
N GLN A 104 21.61 4.01 -4.66
CA GLN A 104 22.23 5.07 -5.47
C GLN A 104 22.67 6.26 -4.62
N VAL A 105 21.85 6.68 -3.66
CA VAL A 105 22.19 7.75 -2.72
C VAL A 105 23.38 7.34 -1.86
N MET A 106 23.36 6.14 -1.27
CA MET A 106 24.43 5.65 -0.41
C MET A 106 25.77 5.54 -1.15
N ASP A 107 25.77 5.03 -2.38
CA ASP A 107 26.98 4.87 -3.19
C ASP A 107 27.55 6.22 -3.67
N ALA A 108 26.70 7.24 -3.82
CA ALA A 108 27.10 8.57 -4.31
C ALA A 108 27.48 9.55 -3.21
N ALA A 109 27.12 9.28 -1.95
CA ALA A 109 27.39 10.16 -0.81
C ALA A 109 28.87 10.10 -0.40
N GLN A 110 29.48 11.27 -0.22
CA GLN A 110 30.88 11.38 0.22
C GLN A 110 31.03 12.14 1.55
N PRO A 111 32.01 11.75 2.40
CA PRO A 111 32.37 12.56 3.56
C PRO A 111 32.77 13.97 3.13
N GLY A 112 32.14 14.98 3.73
CA GLY A 112 32.43 16.39 3.43
C GLY A 112 31.64 17.00 2.26
N ASP A 113 30.67 16.27 1.68
CA ASP A 113 29.77 16.84 0.67
C ASP A 113 29.09 18.13 1.17
N THR A 114 29.05 19.15 0.31
CA THR A 114 28.30 20.38 0.57
C THR A 114 26.80 20.09 0.66
N VAL A 115 26.04 21.00 1.27
CA VAL A 115 24.58 20.87 1.40
C VAL A 115 23.92 20.72 0.02
N GLU A 116 24.35 21.51 -0.97
CA GLU A 116 23.82 21.46 -2.33
C GLU A 116 24.09 20.12 -3.02
N ARG A 117 25.29 19.55 -2.81
CA ARG A 117 25.64 18.25 -3.36
C ARG A 117 24.79 17.15 -2.72
N ARG A 118 24.60 17.18 -1.40
CA ARG A 118 23.75 16.22 -0.69
C ARG A 118 22.31 16.27 -1.17
N LEU A 119 21.72 17.46 -1.27
CA LEU A 119 20.35 17.63 -1.77
C LEU A 119 20.21 17.10 -3.20
N LYS A 120 21.20 17.36 -4.08
CA LYS A 120 21.20 16.85 -5.45
C LYS A 120 21.30 15.32 -5.52
N VAL A 121 22.05 14.69 -4.62
CA VAL A 121 22.15 13.23 -4.55
C VAL A 121 20.87 12.62 -4.01
N LEU A 122 20.23 13.25 -3.01
CA LEU A 122 18.99 12.79 -2.38
C LEU A 122 17.73 12.98 -3.25
N ASP A 123 17.73 13.98 -4.13
CA ASP A 123 16.57 14.40 -4.91
C ASP A 123 15.82 13.25 -5.62
N PRO A 124 16.47 12.28 -6.29
CA PRO A 124 15.76 11.18 -6.94
C PRO A 124 14.93 10.33 -5.98
N LEU A 125 15.47 10.05 -4.78
CA LEU A 125 14.76 9.27 -3.76
C LEU A 125 13.60 10.07 -3.17
N MET A 126 13.81 11.35 -2.88
CA MET A 126 12.75 12.22 -2.35
C MET A 126 11.62 12.42 -3.37
N SER A 127 11.97 12.68 -4.61
CA SER A 127 11.01 12.84 -5.73
C SER A 127 10.19 11.58 -5.95
N TRP A 128 10.83 10.40 -5.90
CA TRP A 128 10.12 9.11 -5.93
C TRP A 128 9.15 8.97 -4.76
N ALA A 129 9.59 9.20 -3.51
CA ALA A 129 8.74 9.05 -2.33
C ALA A 129 7.52 9.98 -2.39
N HIS A 130 7.70 11.22 -2.88
CA HIS A 130 6.61 12.15 -3.13
C HIS A 130 5.63 11.65 -4.19
N ALA A 131 6.13 11.23 -5.36
CA ALA A 131 5.29 10.72 -6.44
C ALA A 131 4.51 9.47 -6.00
N PHE A 132 5.18 8.54 -5.30
CA PHE A 132 4.54 7.34 -4.79
C PHE A 132 3.45 7.65 -3.77
N SER A 133 3.72 8.56 -2.81
CA SER A 133 2.70 9.02 -1.86
C SER A 133 1.50 9.63 -2.57
N GLN A 134 1.71 10.44 -3.62
CA GLN A 134 0.62 11.02 -4.41
C GLN A 134 -0.20 9.94 -5.12
N ASN A 135 0.45 8.99 -5.80
CA ASN A 135 -0.24 7.89 -6.49
C ASN A 135 -1.10 7.07 -5.53
N LEU A 136 -0.57 6.74 -4.35
CA LEU A 136 -1.33 6.04 -3.32
C LEU A 136 -2.54 6.84 -2.82
N ARG A 137 -2.43 8.17 -2.69
CA ARG A 137 -3.58 9.03 -2.34
C ARG A 137 -4.62 9.06 -3.45
N LEU A 138 -4.19 9.06 -4.70
CA LEU A 138 -5.08 9.02 -5.86
C LEU A 138 -5.82 7.69 -5.94
N PHE A 139 -5.13 6.55 -5.79
CA PHE A 139 -5.79 5.24 -5.75
C PHE A 139 -6.77 5.12 -4.59
N ARG A 140 -6.41 5.61 -3.40
CA ARG A 140 -7.34 5.64 -2.25
C ARG A 140 -8.62 6.44 -2.55
N ASN A 141 -8.51 7.56 -3.27
CA ASN A 141 -9.64 8.47 -3.50
C ASN A 141 -10.47 8.08 -4.72
N SER A 142 -9.81 7.71 -5.82
CA SER A 142 -10.42 7.44 -7.12
C SER A 142 -10.76 5.97 -7.34
N GLY A 143 -10.16 5.07 -6.55
CA GLY A 143 -10.34 3.63 -6.67
C GLY A 143 -9.39 2.97 -7.68
N TYR A 144 -9.70 1.72 -8.03
CA TYR A 144 -8.87 0.87 -8.88
C TYR A 144 -8.92 1.29 -10.35
N ASP A 145 -7.74 1.45 -10.95
CA ASP A 145 -7.55 1.59 -12.39
C ASP A 145 -6.41 0.66 -12.83
N ARG A 146 -6.79 -0.47 -13.41
CA ARG A 146 -5.86 -1.50 -13.91
C ARG A 146 -4.84 -0.96 -14.90
N GLN A 147 -5.26 -0.09 -15.81
CA GLN A 147 -4.38 0.41 -16.86
C GLN A 147 -3.34 1.36 -16.28
N THR A 148 -3.76 2.22 -15.37
CA THR A 148 -2.84 3.13 -14.66
C THR A 148 -1.87 2.33 -13.80
N LEU A 149 -2.35 1.33 -13.06
CA LEU A 149 -1.52 0.48 -12.20
C LEU A 149 -0.45 -0.28 -12.99
N SER A 150 -0.85 -0.92 -14.10
CA SER A 150 0.10 -1.60 -15.00
C SER A 150 1.15 -0.66 -15.59
N LYS A 151 0.77 0.57 -15.97
CA LYS A 151 1.71 1.58 -16.45
C LYS A 151 2.72 1.98 -15.38
N LEU A 152 2.26 2.20 -14.15
CA LEU A 152 3.13 2.55 -13.03
C LEU A 152 4.10 1.42 -12.70
N GLN A 153 3.62 0.17 -12.68
CA GLN A 153 4.45 -1.01 -12.49
C GLN A 153 5.56 -1.11 -13.55
N MET A 154 5.21 -1.01 -14.84
CA MET A 154 6.20 -1.06 -15.92
C MET A 154 7.22 0.08 -15.80
N HIS A 155 6.75 1.29 -15.52
CA HIS A 155 7.62 2.44 -15.34
C HIS A 155 8.60 2.27 -14.17
N ALA A 156 8.16 1.75 -13.03
CA ALA A 156 9.03 1.49 -11.89
C ALA A 156 10.08 0.41 -12.19
N ALA A 157 9.68 -0.65 -12.91
CA ALA A 157 10.58 -1.70 -13.36
C ALA A 157 11.62 -1.18 -14.37
N ASP A 158 11.21 -0.33 -15.33
CA ASP A 158 12.10 0.25 -16.33
C ASP A 158 13.09 1.23 -15.71
N LEU A 159 12.65 2.08 -14.77
CA LEU A 159 13.56 2.96 -14.01
C LEU A 159 14.57 2.15 -13.20
N THR A 160 14.13 1.10 -12.51
CA THR A 160 15.01 0.20 -11.75
C THR A 160 16.09 -0.41 -12.66
N ARG A 161 15.68 -0.91 -13.83
CA ARG A 161 16.60 -1.49 -14.83
C ARG A 161 17.59 -0.43 -15.32
N SER A 162 17.09 0.74 -15.73
CA SER A 162 17.93 1.84 -16.23
C SER A 162 18.95 2.33 -15.20
N ILE A 163 18.55 2.45 -13.93
CA ILE A 163 19.48 2.79 -12.85
C ILE A 163 20.53 1.69 -12.70
N SER A 164 20.10 0.43 -12.61
CA SER A 164 21.02 -0.70 -12.44
C SER A 164 22.05 -0.77 -13.58
N GLU A 165 21.61 -0.61 -14.82
CA GLU A 165 22.49 -0.57 -16.01
C GLU A 165 23.50 0.57 -15.95
N ARG A 166 23.06 1.80 -15.61
CA ARG A 166 23.95 2.96 -15.49
C ARG A 166 25.04 2.78 -14.44
N HIS A 167 24.76 2.02 -13.38
CA HIS A 167 25.70 1.77 -12.29
C HIS A 167 26.42 0.42 -12.41
N GLY A 168 26.16 -0.38 -13.46
CA GLY A 168 26.74 -1.71 -13.62
C GLY A 168 26.29 -2.73 -12.57
N TRP A 169 25.12 -2.53 -11.97
CA TRP A 169 24.54 -3.47 -11.01
C TRP A 169 23.77 -4.59 -11.69
N GLU A 170 23.76 -5.77 -11.08
CA GLU A 170 22.86 -6.84 -11.48
C GLU A 170 21.41 -6.40 -11.21
N SER A 171 20.55 -6.54 -12.22
CA SER A 171 19.12 -6.25 -12.07
C SER A 171 18.51 -7.09 -10.95
N PRO A 172 17.62 -6.52 -10.12
CA PRO A 172 16.92 -7.27 -9.08
C PRO A 172 16.24 -8.50 -9.67
N ARG A 173 16.59 -9.68 -9.15
CA ARG A 173 16.00 -10.94 -9.63
C ARG A 173 14.54 -10.99 -9.18
N THR A 174 13.64 -11.07 -10.15
CA THR A 174 12.19 -11.25 -9.92
C THR A 174 11.78 -12.71 -9.80
N SER A 175 12.68 -13.64 -10.11
CA SER A 175 12.47 -15.07 -9.95
C SER A 175 13.76 -15.77 -9.53
N ASN A 176 13.62 -16.88 -8.82
CA ASN A 176 14.71 -17.79 -8.52
C ASN A 176 14.39 -19.14 -9.16
N PRO A 177 15.19 -19.63 -10.12
CA PRO A 177 14.89 -20.88 -10.83
C PRO A 177 14.88 -22.12 -9.93
N ARG A 178 15.36 -22.00 -8.68
CA ARG A 178 15.31 -23.07 -7.67
C ARG A 178 14.04 -23.03 -6.81
N LEU A 179 13.22 -21.99 -6.96
CA LEU A 179 12.01 -21.77 -6.17
C LEU A 179 10.81 -21.64 -7.12
N SER A 180 9.82 -22.49 -6.96
CA SER A 180 8.51 -22.34 -7.59
C SER A 180 7.62 -21.50 -6.67
N THR A 181 7.05 -20.42 -7.20
CA THR A 181 5.96 -19.69 -6.55
C THR A 181 4.66 -20.49 -6.70
N LEU A 182 3.69 -20.25 -5.80
CA LEU A 182 2.34 -20.77 -5.97
C LEU A 182 1.67 -20.00 -7.13
N ASP A 183 0.92 -20.73 -7.96
CA ASP A 183 0.07 -20.17 -9.02
C ASP A 183 -1.24 -19.62 -8.45
#